data_AF-A0A2S0RNG4-F1
#
_entry.id   AF-A0A2S0RNG4-F1
#
_cell.length_a   1.000
_cell.length_b   1.000
_cell.length_c   1.000
_cell.angle_alpha   90.00
_cell.angle_beta   90.00
_cell.angle_gamma   90.00
#
_symmetry.space_group_name_H-M   'P 1'
#
loop_
_entity.id
_entity.type
_entity.pdbx_description
1 polymer ?
#
loop_
_entity_poly.entity_id
_entity_poly.type
_entity_poly.pdbx_seq_one_letter_code
_entity_poly.pdbx_strand_id
1 'polypeptide(L)'
;MKELKLARAGATLSVLALTILAIGLLIQITGQHALAALIPGGTGLILVATGAYLILRSRGSADLAAAVKVTRGAALAAAAVVVMGVAAMGVTGSGVMTTLVLALVGLQAPIGLQMAASFLK
;
A
#
# COMPACT_ATOMS: atom_id res chain seq x y z
N MET A 1 -1.73 15.48 -21.42
CA MET A 1 -2.45 14.22 -21.10
C MET A 1 -1.70 13.31 -20.11
N LYS A 2 -0.36 13.15 -20.21
CA LYS A 2 0.41 12.24 -19.34
C LYS A 2 0.44 12.67 -17.86
N GLU A 3 0.54 13.96 -17.60
CA GLU A 3 0.51 14.55 -16.23
C GLU A 3 -0.83 14.30 -15.51
N LEU A 4 -1.94 14.42 -16.23
CA LEU A 4 -3.29 14.23 -15.68
C LEU A 4 -3.56 12.75 -15.31
N LYS A 5 -2.95 11.80 -16.04
CA LYS A 5 -2.97 10.38 -15.69
C LYS A 5 -2.16 10.08 -14.42
N LEU A 6 -0.97 10.67 -14.28
CA LEU A 6 -0.12 10.54 -13.09
C LEU A 6 -0.78 11.13 -11.85
N ALA A 7 -1.37 12.33 -11.96
CA ALA A 7 -2.07 12.99 -10.85
C ALA A 7 -3.29 12.20 -10.38
N ARG A 8 -4.09 11.64 -11.32
CA ARG A 8 -5.25 10.79 -10.96
C ARG A 8 -4.83 9.50 -10.29
N ALA A 9 -3.81 8.80 -10.81
CA ALA A 9 -3.29 7.58 -10.21
C ALA A 9 -2.68 7.85 -8.81
N GLY A 10 -1.94 8.95 -8.64
CA GLY A 10 -1.40 9.35 -7.35
C GLY A 10 -2.50 9.70 -6.34
N ALA A 11 -3.56 10.39 -6.77
CA ALA A 11 -4.68 10.75 -5.90
C ALA A 11 -5.48 9.52 -5.44
N THR A 12 -5.83 8.59 -6.34
CA THR A 12 -6.54 7.36 -5.95
C THR A 12 -5.71 6.46 -5.04
N LEU A 13 -4.41 6.32 -5.34
CA LEU A 13 -3.50 5.60 -4.45
C LEU A 13 -3.39 6.24 -3.07
N SER A 14 -3.39 7.57 -2.98
CA SER A 14 -3.33 8.29 -1.71
C SER A 14 -4.59 8.10 -0.86
N VAL A 15 -5.78 8.06 -1.47
CA VAL A 15 -7.04 7.76 -0.77
C VAL A 15 -7.05 6.32 -0.23
N LEU A 16 -6.62 5.36 -1.06
CA LEU A 16 -6.43 3.97 -0.65
C LEU A 16 -5.41 3.85 0.50
N ALA A 17 -4.30 4.59 0.41
CA ALA A 17 -3.26 4.64 1.43
C ALA A 17 -3.79 5.11 2.78
N LEU A 18 -4.53 6.23 2.77
CA LEU A 18 -5.11 6.83 3.97
C LEU A 18 -6.13 5.89 4.62
N THR A 19 -6.90 5.16 3.81
CA THR A 19 -7.92 4.23 4.31
C THR A 19 -7.25 3.03 4.99
N ILE A 20 -6.22 2.45 4.37
CA ILE A 20 -5.49 1.30 4.90
C ILE A 20 -4.67 1.70 6.14
N LEU A 21 -4.03 2.87 6.12
CA LEU A 21 -3.27 3.41 7.25
C LEU A 21 -4.17 3.74 8.44
N ALA A 22 -5.35 4.32 8.21
CA ALA A 22 -6.33 4.59 9.27
C ALA A 22 -6.83 3.31 9.95
N ILE A 23 -7.06 2.24 9.17
CA ILE A 23 -7.41 0.92 9.72
C ILE A 23 -6.24 0.36 10.56
N GLY A 24 -5.01 0.48 10.08
CA GLY A 24 -3.84 0.04 10.84
C GLY A 24 -3.63 0.80 12.16
N LEU A 25 -3.83 2.11 12.15
CA LEU A 25 -3.74 2.95 13.36
C LEU A 25 -4.86 2.64 14.35
N LEU A 26 -6.09 2.39 13.91
CA LEU A 26 -7.19 1.96 14.79
C LEU A 26 -6.88 0.63 15.48
N ILE A 27 -6.27 -0.31 14.77
CA ILE A 27 -5.85 -1.61 15.32
C ILE A 27 -4.69 -1.44 16.32
N GLN A 28 -3.82 -0.44 16.10
CA GLN A 28 -2.72 -0.14 17.01
C GLN A 28 -3.21 0.57 18.29
N ILE A 29 -4.16 1.51 18.17
CA ILE A 29 -4.76 2.25 19.30
C ILE A 29 -5.61 1.33 20.19
N THR A 30 -6.23 0.30 19.62
CA THR A 30 -7.00 -0.71 20.38
C THR A 30 -6.13 -1.68 21.20
N GLY A 31 -4.80 -1.56 21.12
CA GLY A 31 -3.86 -2.05 22.14
C GLY A 31 -3.64 -3.55 22.25
N GLN A 32 -4.34 -4.39 21.47
CA GLN A 32 -4.26 -5.85 21.64
C GLN A 32 -3.19 -6.53 20.77
N HIS A 33 -2.73 -5.94 19.65
CA HIS A 33 -1.83 -6.62 18.73
C HIS A 33 -0.89 -5.67 17.95
N ALA A 34 0.24 -5.27 18.54
CA ALA A 34 1.25 -4.44 17.86
C ALA A 34 1.78 -5.07 16.54
N LEU A 35 1.87 -6.41 16.50
CA LEU A 35 2.26 -7.16 15.31
C LEU A 35 1.19 -7.14 14.21
N ALA A 36 -0.10 -7.06 14.59
CA ALA A 36 -1.20 -6.98 13.64
C ALA A 36 -1.22 -5.65 12.88
N ALA A 37 -0.78 -4.57 13.52
CA ALA A 37 -0.72 -3.24 12.90
C ALA A 37 0.38 -3.12 11.83
N LEU A 38 1.38 -4.02 11.81
CA LEU A 38 2.46 -4.00 10.82
C LEU A 38 1.95 -4.23 9.39
N ILE A 39 0.92 -5.08 9.22
CA ILE A 39 0.38 -5.41 7.90
C ILE A 39 -0.27 -4.17 7.25
N PRO A 40 -1.33 -3.56 7.82
CA PRO A 40 -1.95 -2.36 7.27
C PRO A 40 -1.05 -1.11 7.40
N GLY A 41 -0.25 -0.99 8.47
CA GLY A 41 0.62 0.17 8.68
C GLY A 41 1.76 0.23 7.64
N GLY A 42 2.47 -0.87 7.44
CA GLY A 42 3.59 -0.94 6.49
C GLY A 42 3.13 -0.84 5.03
N THR A 43 2.04 -1.51 4.67
CA THR A 43 1.48 -1.42 3.31
C THR A 43 0.88 -0.05 3.01
N GLY A 44 0.20 0.56 3.99
CA GLY A 44 -0.30 1.93 3.90
C GLY A 44 0.81 2.95 3.69
N LEU A 45 1.93 2.83 4.41
CA LEU A 45 3.07 3.74 4.26
C LEU A 45 3.71 3.66 2.86
N ILE A 46 3.82 2.47 2.28
CA ILE A 46 4.31 2.27 0.91
C ILE A 46 3.37 2.94 -0.11
N LEU A 47 2.06 2.84 0.09
CA LEU A 47 1.08 3.53 -0.75
C LEU A 47 1.20 5.05 -0.65
N VAL A 48 1.33 5.61 0.56
CA VAL A 48 1.49 7.07 0.76
C VAL A 48 2.75 7.55 0.05
N ALA A 49 3.88 6.87 0.26
CA ALA A 49 5.15 7.25 -0.36
C ALA A 49 5.06 7.19 -1.90
N THR A 50 4.43 6.15 -2.44
CA THR A 50 4.27 6.00 -3.90
C THR A 50 3.30 7.04 -4.47
N GLY A 51 2.18 7.29 -3.81
CA GLY A 51 1.22 8.32 -4.20
C GLY A 51 1.86 9.72 -4.23
N ALA A 52 2.59 10.07 -3.17
CA ALA A 52 3.33 11.33 -3.08
C ALA A 52 4.38 11.47 -4.21
N TYR A 53 5.14 10.40 -4.47
CA TYR A 53 6.11 10.36 -5.57
C TYR A 53 5.45 10.63 -6.93
N LEU A 54 4.31 9.97 -7.22
CA LEU A 54 3.60 10.17 -8.49
C LEU A 54 3.04 11.60 -8.64
N ILE A 55 2.52 12.18 -7.56
CA ILE A 55 2.04 13.58 -7.55
C ILE A 55 3.20 14.55 -7.80
N LEU A 56 4.33 14.37 -7.12
CA LEU A 56 5.53 15.19 -7.32
C LEU A 56 6.03 15.10 -8.76
N ARG A 57 6.10 13.89 -9.32
CA ARG A 57 6.55 13.68 -10.70
C ARG A 57 5.57 14.23 -11.74
N SER A 58 4.26 14.27 -11.44
CA SER A 58 3.26 14.88 -12.31
C SER A 58 3.42 16.39 -12.50
N ARG A 59 4.12 17.06 -11.57
CA ARG A 59 4.43 18.50 -11.62
C ARG A 59 5.79 18.80 -12.25
N GLY A 60 6.57 17.76 -12.58
CA GLY A 60 7.92 17.85 -13.13
C GLY A 60 8.05 17.06 -14.43
N SER A 61 9.15 16.31 -14.62
CA SER A 61 9.31 15.46 -15.80
C SER A 61 8.38 14.24 -15.72
N ALA A 62 7.28 14.29 -16.47
CA ALA A 62 6.29 13.22 -16.57
C ALA A 62 6.80 12.03 -17.41
N ASP A 63 7.86 11.39 -16.93
CA ASP A 63 8.33 10.12 -17.48
C ASP A 63 7.48 8.97 -16.90
N LEU A 64 6.65 8.39 -17.75
CA LEU A 64 5.75 7.30 -17.36
C LEU A 64 6.50 5.99 -17.14
N ALA A 65 7.61 5.75 -17.85
CA ALA A 65 8.31 4.47 -17.81
C ALA A 65 8.96 4.23 -16.44
N ALA A 66 9.66 5.22 -15.88
CA ALA A 66 10.21 5.07 -14.54
C ALA A 66 9.13 5.17 -13.45
N ALA A 67 8.02 5.87 -13.68
CA ALA A 67 6.87 5.83 -12.76
C ALA A 67 6.28 4.41 -12.66
N VAL A 68 6.06 3.74 -13.79
CA VAL A 68 5.59 2.33 -13.84
C VAL A 68 6.57 1.40 -13.12
N LYS A 69 7.89 1.57 -13.34
CA LYS A 69 8.92 0.74 -12.70
C LYS A 69 8.88 0.89 -11.17
N VAL A 70 8.81 2.12 -10.67
CA VAL A 70 8.74 2.41 -9.23
C VAL A 70 7.44 1.86 -8.63
N THR A 71 6.30 2.09 -9.27
CA THR A 71 5.00 1.60 -8.76
C THR A 71 4.94 0.07 -8.72
N ARG A 72 5.53 -0.64 -9.69
CA ARG A 72 5.66 -2.11 -9.65
C ARG A 72 6.58 -2.59 -8.55
N GLY A 73 7.72 -1.92 -8.36
CA GLY A 73 8.64 -2.22 -7.25
C GLY A 73 7.97 -2.03 -5.89
N ALA A 74 7.21 -0.94 -5.73
CA ALA A 74 6.42 -0.68 -4.54
C ALA A 74 5.32 -1.74 -4.31
N ALA A 75 4.68 -2.24 -5.37
CA ALA A 75 3.71 -3.33 -5.26
C ALA A 75 4.35 -4.61 -4.70
N LEU A 76 5.56 -4.96 -5.17
CA LEU A 76 6.30 -6.11 -4.65
C LEU A 76 6.70 -5.92 -3.19
N ALA A 77 7.18 -4.73 -2.82
CA ALA A 77 7.51 -4.41 -1.43
C ALA A 77 6.29 -4.50 -0.51
N ALA A 78 5.14 -3.95 -0.94
CA ALA A 78 3.89 -4.03 -0.19
C ALA A 78 3.43 -5.49 -0.02
N ALA A 79 3.52 -6.31 -1.07
CA ALA A 79 3.20 -7.73 -0.98
C ALA A 79 4.13 -8.46 0.02
N ALA A 80 5.43 -8.17 0.00
CA ALA A 80 6.38 -8.74 0.96
C ALA A 80 6.03 -8.38 2.42
N VAL A 81 5.63 -7.13 2.67
CA VAL A 81 5.16 -6.70 4.01
C VAL A 81 3.94 -7.50 4.46
N VAL A 82 2.96 -7.72 3.58
CA VAL A 82 1.78 -8.54 3.91
C VAL A 82 2.20 -9.96 4.24
N VAL A 83 3.01 -10.61 3.40
CA VAL A 83 3.44 -12.00 3.59
C VAL A 83 4.20 -12.15 4.90
N MET A 84 5.16 -11.26 5.19
CA MET A 84 5.92 -11.31 6.43
C MET A 84 5.04 -11.06 7.66
N GLY A 85 4.11 -10.10 7.59
CA GLY A 85 3.20 -9.84 8.70
C GLY A 85 2.25 -11.01 8.97
N VAL A 86 1.71 -11.64 7.92
CA VAL A 86 0.86 -12.85 8.06
C VAL A 86 1.66 -14.00 8.65
N ALA A 87 2.89 -14.23 8.19
CA ALA A 87 3.77 -15.25 8.75
C ALA A 87 4.06 -15.00 10.24
N ALA A 88 4.36 -13.76 10.63
CA ALA A 88 4.58 -13.37 12.03
C ALA A 88 3.34 -13.60 12.91
N MET A 89 2.13 -13.31 12.38
CA MET A 89 0.87 -13.61 13.07
C MET A 89 0.61 -15.11 13.20
N GLY A 90 1.02 -15.91 12.21
CA GLY A 90 0.95 -17.36 12.26
C GLY A 90 1.86 -17.96 13.34
N VAL A 91 3.09 -17.45 13.48
CA VAL A 91 4.04 -17.90 14.53
C VAL A 91 3.55 -17.55 15.93
N THR A 92 2.86 -16.42 16.09
CA THR A 92 2.37 -15.95 17.41
C THR A 92 1.03 -16.54 17.83
N GLY A 93 0.43 -17.41 17.01
CA GLY A 93 -0.85 -18.05 17.32
C GLY A 93 -2.04 -17.08 17.33
N SER A 94 -1.91 -15.93 16.67
CA SER A 94 -2.96 -14.91 16.63
C SER A 94 -4.17 -15.42 15.84
N GLY A 95 -5.39 -15.12 16.31
CA GLY A 95 -6.63 -15.68 15.79
C GLY A 95 -6.73 -15.64 14.26
N VAL A 96 -7.00 -16.81 13.66
CA VAL A 96 -6.99 -17.03 12.19
C VAL A 96 -7.87 -16.01 11.45
N MET A 97 -9.04 -15.70 11.99
CA MET A 97 -9.97 -14.76 11.37
C MET A 97 -9.41 -13.33 11.32
N THR A 98 -8.77 -12.88 12.40
CA THR A 98 -8.14 -11.55 12.48
C THR A 98 -6.99 -11.43 11.49
N THR A 99 -6.14 -12.47 11.43
CA THR A 99 -5.02 -12.53 10.48
C THR A 99 -5.50 -12.50 9.02
N LEU A 100 -6.57 -13.21 8.70
CA LEU A 100 -7.19 -13.19 7.36
C LEU A 100 -7.72 -11.80 6.99
N VAL A 101 -8.45 -11.13 7.90
CA VAL A 101 -8.96 -9.77 7.67
C VAL A 101 -7.80 -8.79 7.42
N LEU A 102 -6.76 -8.86 8.24
CA LEU A 102 -5.58 -8.00 8.11
C LEU A 102 -4.82 -8.26 6.80
N ALA A 103 -4.66 -9.52 6.41
CA ALA A 103 -4.04 -9.89 5.15
C ALA A 103 -4.81 -9.32 3.96
N LEU A 104 -6.15 -9.45 3.98
CA LEU A 104 -7.02 -8.93 2.94
C LEU A 104 -6.96 -7.39 2.84
N VAL A 105 -6.96 -6.69 3.98
CA VAL A 105 -6.79 -5.23 4.01
C VAL A 105 -5.40 -4.83 3.48
N GLY A 106 -4.34 -5.51 3.93
CA GLY A 106 -2.98 -5.25 3.47
C GLY A 106 -2.78 -5.51 1.97
N LEU A 107 -3.44 -6.54 1.42
CA LEU A 107 -3.38 -6.88 -0.02
C LEU A 107 -3.98 -5.80 -0.93
N GLN A 108 -4.82 -4.91 -0.40
CA GLN A 108 -5.35 -3.80 -1.20
C GLN A 108 -4.24 -2.86 -1.70
N ALA A 109 -3.14 -2.74 -0.96
CA ALA A 109 -1.99 -1.94 -1.35
C ALA A 109 -1.24 -2.46 -2.59
N PRO A 110 -0.71 -3.69 -2.61
CA PRO A 110 -0.04 -4.23 -3.79
C PRO A 110 -0.97 -4.31 -5.00
N ILE A 111 -2.27 -4.63 -4.79
CA ILE A 111 -3.27 -4.66 -5.87
C ILE A 111 -3.47 -3.26 -6.47
N GLY A 112 -3.69 -2.25 -5.62
CA GLY A 112 -3.85 -0.86 -6.05
C GLY A 112 -2.63 -0.35 -6.81
N LEU A 113 -1.41 -0.69 -6.35
CA LEU A 113 -0.16 -0.32 -7.01
C LEU A 113 0.01 -1.00 -8.38
N GLN A 114 -0.32 -2.30 -8.51
CA GLN A 114 -0.31 -3.00 -9.80
C GLN A 114 -1.32 -2.40 -10.79
N MET A 115 -2.53 -2.08 -10.33
CA MET A 115 -3.54 -1.42 -11.15
C MET A 115 -3.07 -0.04 -11.61
N ALA A 116 -2.50 0.77 -10.71
CA ALA A 116 -1.95 2.07 -11.05
C ALA A 116 -0.79 1.97 -12.05
N ALA A 117 0.12 1.00 -11.87
CA ALA A 117 1.20 0.75 -12.82
C ALA A 117 0.68 0.35 -14.21
N SER A 118 -0.41 -0.43 -14.26
CA SER A 118 -1.03 -0.83 -15.53
C SER A 118 -1.73 0.34 -16.22
N PHE A 119 -2.36 1.24 -15.45
CA PHE A 119 -2.99 2.46 -15.98
C PHE A 119 -1.99 3.50 -16.52
N LEU A 120 -0.76 3.49 -15.99
CA LEU A 120 0.33 4.37 -16.43
C LEU A 120 1.09 3.85 -17.66
N LYS A 121 0.90 2.58 -18.04
CA LYS A 121 1.46 1.98 -19.24
C LYS A 121 0.68 2.41 -20.49
#